data_AF-A0A535PMJ3-F1
#
_entry.id   AF-A0A535PMJ3-F1
#
_cell.length_a   1.000
_cell.length_b   1.000
_cell.length_c   1.000
_cell.angle_alpha   90.00
_cell.angle_beta   90.00
_cell.angle_gamma   90.00
#
_symmetry.space_group_name_H-M   'P 1'
#
loop_
_entity.id
_entity.type
_entity.pdbx_description
1 polymer ?
#
loop_
_entity_poly.entity_id
_entity_poly.type
_entity_poly.pdbx_seq_one_letter_code
_entity_poly.pdbx_strand_id
1 'polypeptide(L)'
;MIDLTTDLKRLGAVKAPPGFAERVLAQVGMADSYARFETVLGDVYVAWNRLGVSAAARSASAAEFEEWFGKDVGRPLQAASPPADLGKKIQDELNGKRRMRFDLRGLTPFEQAVLRKTRQIPRGEVRPYGWVAREIGRPAAVRAVGSALAHNPIPYFIPCHRVVRTDGQIGNYGGGGPEAKKAILTLEGVRLNRLQEMAKAGYRYQGVRTTKIFCYPTCYTGRHALEKNIVWLHDEATARAAGFRPCKVCRPAVVA
;
A
#
# COMPACT_ATOMS: atom_id res chain seq x y z
N MET A 1 17.16 33.41 43.27
CA MET A 1 15.96 32.57 43.40
C MET A 1 15.00 32.97 42.31
N ILE A 2 14.66 32.05 41.41
CA ILE A 2 13.65 32.28 40.38
C ILE A 2 12.30 32.32 41.09
N ASP A 3 11.68 33.49 41.15
CA ASP A 3 10.33 33.64 41.69
C ASP A 3 9.33 33.08 40.68
N LEU A 4 9.12 31.76 40.79
CA LEU A 4 8.18 30.98 39.98
C LEU A 4 6.78 31.61 39.91
N THR A 5 6.34 32.26 40.98
CA THR A 5 5.04 32.92 41.06
C THR A 5 4.94 34.17 40.18
N THR A 6 6.03 34.92 40.01
CA THR A 6 6.09 36.10 39.13
C THR A 6 6.24 35.70 37.66
N ASP A 7 6.99 34.63 37.37
CA ASP A 7 7.14 34.11 36.01
C ASP A 7 5.85 33.44 35.48
N LEU A 8 5.12 32.71 36.32
CA LEU A 8 3.83 32.12 35.94
C LEU A 8 2.77 33.18 35.59
N LYS A 9 2.75 34.33 36.28
CA LYS A 9 1.84 35.44 35.98
C LYS A 9 2.12 36.11 34.63
N ARG A 10 3.36 35.98 34.11
CA ARG A 10 3.78 36.56 32.83
C ARG A 10 3.58 35.63 31.63
N LEU A 11 3.28 34.35 31.84
CA LEU A 11 3.03 33.39 30.75
C LEU A 11 1.94 33.86 29.77
N GLY A 12 0.87 34.51 30.25
CA GLY A 12 -0.19 35.05 29.39
C GLY A 12 0.26 36.24 28.52
N ALA A 13 1.37 36.90 28.88
CA ALA A 13 1.94 38.03 28.15
C ALA A 13 3.04 37.61 27.15
N VAL A 14 3.57 36.38 27.28
CA VAL A 14 4.56 35.83 26.34
C VAL A 14 3.81 35.30 25.13
N LYS A 15 3.83 36.07 24.03
CA LYS A 15 3.36 35.55 22.73
C LYS A 15 4.31 34.45 22.27
N ALA A 16 3.75 33.26 22.02
CA ALA A 16 4.50 32.18 21.40
C ALA A 16 5.11 32.68 20.07
N PRO A 17 6.34 32.27 19.72
CA PRO A 17 6.91 32.62 18.43
C PRO A 17 5.97 32.22 17.29
N PRO A 18 5.89 32.98 16.19
CA PRO A 18 5.11 32.58 15.02
C PRO A 18 5.45 31.15 14.60
N GLY A 19 4.43 30.33 14.35
CA GLY A 19 4.59 28.93 13.96
C GLY A 19 4.90 27.96 15.13
N PHE A 20 4.89 28.40 16.40
CA PHE A 20 5.25 27.54 17.53
C PHE A 20 4.24 26.42 17.76
N ALA A 21 2.94 26.72 17.78
CA ALA A 21 1.91 25.72 17.99
C ALA A 21 1.94 24.64 16.89
N GLU A 22 2.11 25.07 15.65
CA GLU A 22 2.18 24.23 14.46
C GLU A 22 3.41 23.33 14.49
N ARG A 23 4.59 23.87 14.85
CA ARG A 23 5.81 23.08 15.06
C ARG A 23 5.66 22.07 16.19
N VAL A 24 5.06 22.46 17.32
CA VAL A 24 4.82 21.55 18.45
C VAL A 24 3.86 20.44 18.04
N LEU A 25 2.73 20.76 17.41
CA LEU A 25 1.76 19.79 16.92
C LEU A 25 2.40 18.84 15.91
N ALA A 26 3.22 19.33 14.97
CA ALA A 26 3.96 18.48 14.04
C ALA A 26 4.95 17.55 14.78
N GLN A 27 5.65 18.07 15.79
CA GLN A 27 6.65 17.33 16.56
C GLN A 27 6.02 16.26 17.47
N VAL A 28 4.82 16.49 18.01
CA VAL A 28 4.05 15.49 18.77
C VAL A 28 3.20 14.58 17.87
N GLY A 29 3.21 14.81 16.56
CA GLY A 29 2.45 14.01 15.57
C GLY A 29 0.94 14.26 15.61
N MET A 30 0.52 15.44 16.07
CA MET A 30 -0.86 15.93 15.99
C MET A 30 -1.10 16.81 14.75
N ALA A 31 -0.04 17.21 14.05
CA ALA A 31 -0.09 17.80 12.72
C ALA A 31 0.84 17.04 11.77
N ASP A 32 0.55 17.14 10.48
CA ASP A 32 1.35 16.58 9.41
C ASP A 32 2.05 17.70 8.62
N SER A 33 3.27 17.41 8.20
CA SER A 33 4.01 18.23 7.25
C SER A 33 3.98 17.57 5.88
N TYR A 34 3.97 18.35 4.80
CA TYR A 34 4.02 17.80 3.45
C TYR A 34 4.94 18.58 2.51
N ALA A 35 5.31 17.90 1.43
CA ALA A 35 6.06 18.44 0.31
C ALA A 35 5.75 17.66 -0.97
N ARG A 36 6.04 18.28 -2.12
CA ARG A 36 5.98 17.66 -3.44
C ARG A 36 7.30 16.93 -3.74
N PHE A 37 7.18 15.73 -4.30
CA PHE A 37 8.31 14.93 -4.77
C PHE A 37 8.09 14.51 -6.22
N GLU A 38 9.11 14.69 -7.05
CA GLU A 38 9.14 14.14 -8.40
C GLU A 38 9.50 12.66 -8.34
N THR A 39 8.64 11.81 -8.90
CA THR A 39 8.81 10.35 -8.83
C THR A 39 8.60 9.72 -10.20
N VAL A 40 8.91 8.42 -10.30
CA VAL A 40 8.60 7.59 -11.48
C VAL A 40 7.09 7.49 -11.78
N LEU A 41 6.23 7.92 -10.84
CA LEU A 41 4.78 7.95 -10.98
C LEU A 41 4.27 9.35 -11.35
N GLY A 42 5.17 10.31 -11.59
CA GLY A 42 4.87 11.75 -11.66
C GLY A 42 4.98 12.42 -10.30
N ASP A 43 4.40 13.62 -10.19
CA ASP A 43 4.39 14.40 -8.96
C ASP A 43 3.54 13.74 -7.90
N VAL A 44 4.16 13.45 -6.76
CA VAL A 44 3.51 12.87 -5.58
C VAL A 44 3.72 13.82 -4.41
N TYR A 45 2.61 14.25 -3.81
CA TYR A 45 2.62 14.95 -2.54
C TYR A 45 2.64 13.90 -1.43
N VAL A 46 3.56 14.07 -0.48
CA VAL A 46 3.74 13.14 0.64
C VAL A 46 3.62 13.91 1.94
N ALA A 47 2.71 13.47 2.81
CA ALA A 47 2.56 13.96 4.16
C ALA A 47 3.25 13.04 5.16
N TRP A 48 3.89 13.61 6.16
CA TRP A 48 4.60 12.89 7.21
C TRP A 48 4.47 13.59 8.56
N ASN A 49 4.66 12.81 9.61
CA ASN A 49 4.82 13.30 10.98
C ASN A 49 5.86 12.44 11.71
N ARG A 50 6.01 12.63 13.02
CA ARG A 50 6.99 11.89 13.84
C ARG A 50 6.82 10.36 13.79
N LEU A 51 5.61 9.85 13.54
CA LEU A 51 5.33 8.42 13.49
C LEU A 51 5.63 7.79 12.12
N GLY A 52 5.63 8.58 11.05
CA GLY A 52 5.93 8.13 9.69
C GLY A 52 5.18 8.92 8.62
N VAL A 53 5.18 8.38 7.41
CA VAL A 53 4.33 8.91 6.32
C VAL A 53 2.88 8.59 6.63
N SER A 54 2.03 9.59 6.58
CA SER A 54 0.62 9.52 6.94
C SER A 54 -0.31 9.53 5.73
N ALA A 55 0.12 10.20 4.66
CA ALA A 55 -0.65 10.29 3.44
C ALA A 55 0.26 10.47 2.22
N ALA A 56 -0.22 10.05 1.06
CA ALA A 56 0.43 10.34 -0.22
C ALA A 56 -0.61 10.38 -1.33
N ALA A 57 -0.49 11.31 -2.27
CA ALA A 57 -1.35 11.30 -3.45
C ALA A 57 -0.64 11.95 -4.63
N ARG A 58 -1.03 11.53 -5.83
CA ARG A 58 -0.78 12.35 -7.02
C ARG A 58 -1.86 13.43 -7.05
N SER A 59 -1.44 14.67 -7.18
CA SER A 59 -2.33 15.83 -7.26
C SER A 59 -1.75 16.82 -8.26
N ALA A 60 -2.60 17.53 -8.98
CA ALA A 60 -2.19 18.57 -9.93
C ALA A 60 -1.66 19.82 -9.21
N SER A 61 -2.04 20.03 -7.95
CA SER A 61 -1.62 21.18 -7.15
C SER A 61 -1.54 20.85 -5.66
N ALA A 62 -0.87 21.72 -4.91
CA ALA A 62 -0.84 21.66 -3.45
C ALA A 62 -2.25 21.82 -2.85
N ALA A 63 -3.06 22.73 -3.39
CA ALA A 63 -4.42 22.97 -2.91
C ALA A 63 -5.32 21.73 -3.04
N GLU A 64 -5.24 21.02 -4.16
CA GLU A 64 -5.97 19.75 -4.35
C GLU A 64 -5.54 18.69 -3.33
N PHE A 65 -4.24 18.60 -3.06
CA PHE A 65 -3.72 17.68 -2.04
C PHE A 65 -4.20 18.06 -0.63
N GLU A 66 -4.18 19.34 -0.29
CA GLU A 66 -4.64 19.85 1.00
C GLU A 66 -6.14 19.61 1.22
N GLU A 67 -6.97 19.85 0.20
CA GLU A 67 -8.42 19.59 0.25
C GLU A 67 -8.70 18.09 0.47
N TRP A 68 -8.06 17.22 -0.30
CA TRP A 68 -8.17 15.77 -0.14
C TRP A 68 -7.70 15.33 1.26
N PHE A 69 -6.56 15.84 1.73
CA PHE A 69 -6.04 15.49 3.05
C PHE A 69 -7.00 15.92 4.16
N GLY A 70 -7.58 17.13 4.07
CA GLY A 70 -8.56 17.62 5.03
C GLY A 70 -9.82 16.76 5.10
N LYS A 71 -10.27 16.23 3.95
CA LYS A 71 -11.46 15.37 3.86
C LYS A 71 -11.20 13.93 4.33
N ASP A 72 -10.12 13.32 3.86
CA ASP A 72 -9.87 11.87 4.02
C ASP A 72 -8.98 11.54 5.22
N VAL A 73 -8.13 12.47 5.68
CA VAL A 73 -7.22 12.27 6.83
C VAL A 73 -7.59 13.17 8.02
N GLY A 74 -8.02 14.41 7.76
CA GLY A 74 -8.64 15.29 8.75
C GLY A 74 -7.73 15.83 9.84
N ARG A 75 -6.40 15.75 9.66
CA ARG A 75 -5.43 16.36 10.59
C ARG A 75 -4.96 17.73 10.08
N PRO A 76 -4.47 18.62 10.97
CA PRO A 76 -3.79 19.83 10.54
C PRO A 76 -2.61 19.49 9.62
N LEU A 77 -2.51 20.20 8.50
CA LEU A 77 -1.52 19.98 7.46
C LEU A 77 -0.78 21.28 7.16
N GLN A 78 0.55 21.21 7.01
CA GLN A 78 1.36 22.37 6.63
C GLN A 78 2.46 22.00 5.62
N ALA A 79 2.71 22.89 4.67
CA ALA A 79 3.86 22.76 3.77
C ALA A 79 5.16 22.94 4.57
N ALA A 80 6.16 22.10 4.32
CA ALA A 80 7.46 22.19 4.98
C ALA A 80 8.60 21.67 4.09
N SER A 81 9.83 22.10 4.36
CA SER A 81 11.01 21.47 3.77
C SER A 81 11.13 20.02 4.27
N PRO A 82 11.27 19.04 3.37
CA PRO A 82 11.34 17.64 3.78
C PRO A 82 12.67 17.33 4.48
N PRO A 83 12.70 16.34 5.38
CA PRO A 83 13.96 15.80 5.92
C PRO A 83 14.89 15.34 4.78
N ALA A 84 16.19 15.59 4.92
CA ALA A 84 17.18 15.37 3.86
C ALA A 84 17.20 13.94 3.28
N ASP A 85 16.84 12.94 4.09
CA ASP A 85 16.83 11.53 3.69
C ASP A 85 15.47 11.02 3.18
N LEU A 86 14.40 11.83 3.27
CA LEU A 86 13.04 11.41 2.94
C LEU A 86 12.88 11.11 1.44
N GLY A 87 13.46 11.93 0.56
CA GLY A 87 13.42 11.69 -0.89
C GLY A 87 14.05 10.35 -1.28
N LYS A 88 15.22 10.01 -0.70
CA LYS A 88 15.88 8.72 -0.89
C LYS A 88 15.04 7.55 -0.35
N LYS A 89 14.41 7.72 0.82
CA LYS A 89 13.50 6.71 1.40
C LYS A 89 12.28 6.46 0.50
N ILE A 90 11.70 7.51 -0.07
CA ILE A 90 10.59 7.43 -1.04
C ILE A 90 11.01 6.61 -2.26
N GLN A 91 12.16 6.93 -2.86
CA GLN A 91 12.68 6.18 -4.01
C GLN A 91 12.96 4.71 -3.65
N ASP A 92 13.57 4.44 -2.49
CA ASP A 92 13.80 3.08 -2.00
C ASP A 92 12.47 2.31 -1.77
N GLU A 93 11.43 2.96 -1.25
CA GLU A 93 10.11 2.36 -1.04
C GLU A 93 9.43 2.00 -2.38
N LEU A 94 9.43 2.92 -3.35
CA LEU A 94 8.90 2.69 -4.70
C LEU A 94 9.65 1.59 -5.45
N ASN A 95 10.95 1.46 -5.20
CA ASN A 95 11.79 0.38 -5.72
C ASN A 95 11.63 -0.94 -4.96
N GLY A 96 10.79 -0.99 -3.92
CA GLY A 96 10.44 -2.21 -3.21
C GLY A 96 11.34 -2.58 -2.03
N LYS A 97 12.26 -1.70 -1.59
CA LYS A 97 13.16 -1.95 -0.45
C LYS A 97 12.48 -1.82 0.92
N ARG A 98 11.23 -1.34 0.98
CA ARG A 98 10.35 -1.28 2.17
C ARG A 98 11.02 -0.72 3.43
N ARG A 99 11.52 0.52 3.36
CA ARG A 99 12.28 1.19 4.44
C ARG A 99 11.43 2.15 5.27
N MET A 100 10.22 2.50 4.82
CA MET A 100 9.42 3.56 5.45
C MET A 100 8.50 3.04 6.57
N ARG A 101 8.20 3.92 7.52
CA ARG A 101 7.14 3.74 8.51
C ARG A 101 5.91 4.51 8.08
N PHE A 102 4.74 3.98 8.41
CA PHE A 102 3.46 4.60 8.07
C PHE A 102 2.64 4.87 9.33
N ASP A 103 2.12 6.08 9.42
CA ASP A 103 1.12 6.44 10.43
C ASP A 103 -0.27 6.09 9.89
N LEU A 104 -0.84 5.03 10.44
CA LEU A 104 -2.18 4.55 10.08
C LEU A 104 -3.22 4.88 11.16
N ARG A 105 -2.92 5.82 12.07
CA ARG A 105 -3.92 6.32 13.02
C ARG A 105 -5.02 7.06 12.27
N GLY A 106 -6.23 6.96 12.79
CA GLY A 106 -7.45 7.42 12.11
C GLY A 106 -8.14 6.32 11.31
N LEU A 107 -7.41 5.26 10.93
CA LEU A 107 -8.02 4.08 10.31
C LEU A 107 -8.50 3.08 11.36
N THR A 108 -9.58 2.37 11.05
CA THR A 108 -10.09 1.28 11.88
C THR A 108 -9.08 0.13 12.01
N PRO A 109 -9.15 -0.70 13.06
CA PRO A 109 -8.27 -1.86 13.19
C PRO A 109 -8.32 -2.81 11.98
N PHE A 110 -9.50 -2.92 11.34
CA PHE A 110 -9.69 -3.71 10.12
C PHE A 110 -8.92 -3.12 8.92
N GLU A 111 -9.08 -1.83 8.66
CA GLU A 111 -8.36 -1.15 7.57
C GLU A 111 -6.85 -1.21 7.77
N GLN A 112 -6.37 -0.96 8.99
CA GLN A 112 -4.96 -1.10 9.31
C GLN A 112 -4.43 -2.51 9.02
N ALA A 113 -5.20 -3.56 9.37
CA ALA A 113 -4.83 -4.94 9.08
C ALA A 113 -4.76 -5.21 7.56
N VAL A 114 -5.76 -4.73 6.80
CA VAL A 114 -5.81 -4.82 5.32
C VAL A 114 -4.58 -4.15 4.70
N LEU A 115 -4.29 -2.91 5.08
CA LEU A 115 -3.19 -2.12 4.52
C LEU A 115 -1.82 -2.74 4.87
N ARG A 116 -1.62 -3.14 6.13
CA ARG A 116 -0.38 -3.82 6.57
C ARG A 116 -0.18 -5.13 5.81
N LYS A 117 -1.24 -5.91 5.60
CA LYS A 117 -1.15 -7.17 4.84
C LYS A 117 -0.86 -6.91 3.37
N THR A 118 -1.52 -5.92 2.78
CA THR A 118 -1.30 -5.52 1.37
C THR A 118 0.13 -5.07 1.12
N ARG A 119 0.72 -4.34 2.07
CA ARG A 119 2.15 -3.95 2.04
C ARG A 119 3.09 -5.14 1.88
N GLN A 120 2.70 -6.34 2.32
CA GLN A 120 3.53 -7.54 2.23
C GLN A 120 3.62 -8.10 0.79
N ILE A 121 2.74 -7.69 -0.13
CA ILE A 121 2.76 -8.16 -1.54
C ILE A 121 4.00 -7.58 -2.26
N PRO A 122 4.96 -8.40 -2.73
CA PRO A 122 6.19 -7.91 -3.35
C PRO A 122 5.94 -7.14 -4.65
N ARG A 123 6.90 -6.29 -5.03
CA ARG A 123 6.89 -5.60 -6.32
C ARG A 123 6.85 -6.63 -7.45
N GLY A 124 5.97 -6.41 -8.44
CA GLY A 124 5.81 -7.32 -9.57
C GLY A 124 4.98 -8.57 -9.26
N GLU A 125 4.35 -8.63 -8.10
CA GLU A 125 3.37 -9.66 -7.74
C GLU A 125 1.99 -9.05 -7.52
N VAL A 126 0.96 -9.86 -7.74
CA VAL A 126 -0.44 -9.52 -7.41
C VAL A 126 -1.09 -10.60 -6.57
N ARG A 127 -2.13 -10.23 -5.81
CA ARG A 127 -2.97 -11.15 -5.04
C ARG A 127 -4.45 -10.80 -5.19
N PRO A 128 -5.36 -11.80 -5.09
CA PRO A 128 -6.78 -11.50 -5.11
C PRO A 128 -7.24 -10.84 -3.81
N TYR A 129 -8.34 -10.09 -3.83
CA TYR A 129 -8.95 -9.53 -2.60
C TYR A 129 -9.21 -10.59 -1.53
N GLY A 130 -9.66 -11.79 -1.94
CA GLY A 130 -9.89 -12.92 -1.05
C GLY A 130 -8.62 -13.42 -0.35
N TRP A 131 -7.45 -13.24 -0.97
CA TRP A 131 -6.17 -13.55 -0.33
C TRP A 131 -5.92 -12.64 0.88
N VAL A 132 -6.12 -11.32 0.71
CA VAL A 132 -5.95 -10.36 1.80
C VAL A 132 -6.95 -10.64 2.92
N ALA A 133 -8.23 -10.86 2.58
CA ALA A 133 -9.30 -11.17 3.53
C ALA A 133 -8.96 -12.40 4.40
N ARG A 134 -8.49 -13.47 3.77
CA ARG A 134 -8.05 -14.68 4.47
C ARG A 134 -6.82 -14.43 5.33
N GLU A 135 -5.83 -13.72 4.81
CA GLU A 135 -4.57 -13.44 5.50
C GLU A 135 -4.68 -12.54 6.74
N ILE A 136 -5.80 -11.82 6.87
CA ILE A 136 -6.14 -11.04 8.08
C ILE A 136 -7.13 -11.79 9.00
N GLY A 137 -7.41 -13.07 8.72
CA GLY A 137 -8.32 -13.90 9.52
C GLY A 137 -9.81 -13.60 9.31
N ARG A 138 -10.18 -12.93 8.20
CA ARG A 138 -11.56 -12.52 7.89
C ARG A 138 -11.95 -12.95 6.47
N PRO A 139 -11.99 -14.26 6.15
CA PRO A 139 -12.16 -14.75 4.77
C PRO A 139 -13.45 -14.28 4.08
N ALA A 140 -14.54 -14.08 4.82
CA ALA A 140 -15.81 -13.57 4.28
C ALA A 140 -15.78 -12.06 3.95
N ALA A 141 -14.78 -11.31 4.41
CA ALA A 141 -14.75 -9.85 4.31
C ALA A 141 -14.20 -9.31 2.98
N VAL A 142 -14.29 -10.07 1.88
CA VAL A 142 -13.68 -9.72 0.58
C VAL A 142 -14.10 -8.34 0.07
N ARG A 143 -15.40 -8.00 0.16
CA ARG A 143 -15.91 -6.69 -0.25
C ARG A 143 -15.40 -5.56 0.66
N ALA A 144 -15.38 -5.78 1.97
CA ALA A 144 -14.86 -4.81 2.93
C ALA A 144 -13.36 -4.55 2.75
N VAL A 145 -12.58 -5.57 2.38
CA VAL A 145 -11.18 -5.39 1.95
C VAL A 145 -11.09 -4.44 0.75
N GLY A 146 -11.98 -4.60 -0.23
CA GLY A 146 -12.07 -3.70 -1.38
C GLY A 146 -12.29 -2.24 -0.96
N SER A 147 -13.26 -2.00 -0.07
CA SER A 147 -13.53 -0.66 0.48
C SER A 147 -12.34 -0.09 1.26
N ALA A 148 -11.71 -0.88 2.12
CA ALA A 148 -10.52 -0.45 2.88
C ALA A 148 -9.35 -0.08 1.96
N LEU A 149 -9.16 -0.80 0.85
CA LEU A 149 -8.12 -0.49 -0.14
C LEU A 149 -8.44 0.74 -1.00
N ALA A 150 -9.72 1.05 -1.20
CA ALA A 150 -10.16 2.24 -1.91
C ALA A 150 -9.87 3.51 -1.09
N HIS A 151 -10.02 3.44 0.24
CA HIS A 151 -9.68 4.51 1.18
C HIS A 151 -8.24 4.43 1.71
N ASN A 152 -7.32 3.85 0.94
CA ASN A 152 -5.90 3.84 1.34
C ASN A 152 -5.38 5.29 1.30
N PRO A 153 -4.97 5.90 2.44
CA PRO A 153 -4.44 7.27 2.43
C PRO A 153 -3.01 7.33 1.88
N ILE A 154 -2.36 6.18 1.68
CA ILE A 154 -0.97 6.09 1.24
C ILE A 154 -0.87 5.18 0.00
N PRO A 155 -1.55 5.50 -1.12
CA PRO A 155 -1.38 4.80 -2.40
C PRO A 155 0.09 4.76 -2.82
N TYR A 156 0.41 3.80 -3.68
CA TYR A 156 1.75 3.53 -4.22
C TYR A 156 2.76 2.98 -3.21
N PHE A 157 2.86 3.55 -2.01
CA PHE A 157 3.72 3.04 -0.94
C PHE A 157 3.08 1.85 -0.22
N ILE A 158 1.79 1.94 0.11
CA ILE A 158 0.96 0.77 0.41
C ILE A 158 0.31 0.34 -0.91
N PRO A 159 0.70 -0.82 -1.48
CA PRO A 159 0.49 -1.12 -2.88
C PRO A 159 -0.91 -1.72 -3.13
N CYS A 160 -1.97 -0.93 -2.91
CA CYS A 160 -3.34 -1.36 -3.17
C CYS A 160 -3.60 -1.69 -4.66
N HIS A 161 -2.77 -1.20 -5.59
CA HIS A 161 -2.77 -1.60 -7.00
C HIS A 161 -2.37 -3.07 -7.22
N ARG A 162 -1.63 -3.69 -6.30
CA ARG A 162 -1.25 -5.12 -6.37
C ARG A 162 -2.37 -6.07 -5.96
N VAL A 163 -3.50 -5.56 -5.48
CA VAL A 163 -4.69 -6.37 -5.17
C VAL A 163 -5.65 -6.32 -6.35
N VAL A 164 -5.92 -7.47 -6.96
CA VAL A 164 -6.70 -7.59 -8.20
C VAL A 164 -7.89 -8.52 -8.03
N ARG A 165 -8.79 -8.54 -9.01
CA ARG A 165 -9.89 -9.49 -9.02
C ARG A 165 -9.40 -10.88 -9.42
N THR A 166 -10.06 -11.92 -8.91
CA THR A 166 -9.73 -13.33 -9.20
C THR A 166 -9.96 -13.72 -10.66
N ASP A 167 -10.85 -13.00 -11.35
CA ASP A 167 -11.12 -13.12 -12.79
C ASP A 167 -10.06 -12.43 -13.67
N GLY A 168 -8.97 -11.93 -13.08
CA GLY A 168 -7.88 -11.25 -13.77
C GLY A 168 -8.22 -9.85 -14.28
N GLN A 169 -9.46 -9.38 -14.08
CA GLN A 169 -9.83 -8.03 -14.46
C GLN A 169 -9.17 -6.99 -13.51
N ILE A 170 -8.68 -5.91 -14.12
CA ILE A 170 -8.12 -4.78 -13.39
C ILE A 170 -9.26 -3.79 -13.14
N GLY A 171 -9.84 -3.85 -11.94
CA GLY A 171 -10.93 -2.97 -11.53
C GLY A 171 -10.47 -1.56 -11.18
N ASN A 172 -11.42 -0.75 -10.70
CA ASN A 172 -11.19 0.62 -10.28
C ASN A 172 -10.11 0.75 -9.19
N TYR A 173 -9.48 1.92 -9.13
CA TYR A 173 -8.33 2.19 -8.29
C TYR A 173 -8.38 3.62 -7.74
N GLY A 174 -8.27 3.77 -6.42
CA GLY A 174 -8.29 5.09 -5.77
C GLY A 174 -7.13 5.99 -6.18
N GLY A 175 -5.97 5.44 -6.53
CA GLY A 175 -4.79 6.21 -6.94
C GLY A 175 -4.76 6.60 -8.43
N GLY A 176 -5.90 7.00 -9.02
CA GLY A 176 -5.96 7.51 -10.40
C GLY A 176 -6.63 6.59 -11.42
N GLY A 177 -7.50 5.67 -10.99
CA GLY A 177 -8.34 4.86 -11.88
C GLY A 177 -7.65 3.61 -12.48
N PRO A 178 -8.38 2.84 -13.31
CA PRO A 178 -7.96 1.52 -13.77
C PRO A 178 -6.74 1.59 -14.68
N GLU A 179 -6.60 2.63 -15.50
CA GLU A 179 -5.43 2.83 -16.36
C GLU A 179 -4.16 3.14 -15.55
N ALA A 180 -4.26 3.97 -14.49
CA ALA A 180 -3.14 4.19 -13.58
C ALA A 180 -2.72 2.88 -12.90
N LYS A 181 -3.68 2.05 -12.48
CA LYS A 181 -3.41 0.73 -11.90
C LYS A 181 -2.66 -0.18 -12.88
N LYS A 182 -3.11 -0.25 -14.14
CA LYS A 182 -2.43 -1.02 -15.19
C LYS A 182 -1.02 -0.50 -15.45
N ALA A 183 -0.85 0.81 -15.61
CA ALA A 183 0.45 1.43 -15.87
C ALA A 183 1.47 1.07 -14.77
N ILE A 184 1.07 1.18 -13.50
CA ILE A 184 1.96 0.86 -12.37
C ILE A 184 2.29 -0.63 -12.32
N LEU A 185 1.31 -1.52 -12.52
CA LEU A 185 1.56 -2.96 -12.56
C LEU A 185 2.53 -3.33 -13.69
N THR A 186 2.40 -2.69 -14.86
CA THR A 186 3.33 -2.86 -15.98
C THR A 186 4.73 -2.37 -15.63
N LEU A 187 4.86 -1.19 -15.01
CA LEU A 187 6.15 -0.67 -14.52
C LEU A 187 6.81 -1.62 -13.51
N GLU A 188 6.00 -2.31 -12.71
CA GLU A 188 6.47 -3.34 -11.78
C GLU A 188 6.87 -4.67 -12.45
N GLY A 189 6.65 -4.81 -13.75
CA GLY A 189 6.98 -6.00 -14.53
C GLY A 189 5.90 -7.09 -14.52
N VAL A 190 4.65 -6.74 -14.18
CA VAL A 190 3.51 -7.66 -14.29
C VAL A 190 3.08 -7.76 -15.75
N ARG A 191 3.06 -8.98 -16.29
CA ARG A 191 2.56 -9.26 -17.65
C ARG A 191 1.03 -9.32 -17.64
N LEU A 192 0.38 -8.16 -17.74
CA LEU A 192 -1.08 -8.03 -17.61
C LEU A 192 -1.86 -8.85 -18.65
N ASN A 193 -1.45 -8.82 -19.92
CA ASN A 193 -2.13 -9.57 -20.99
C ASN A 193 -2.17 -11.06 -20.66
N ARG A 194 -1.01 -11.63 -20.30
CA ARG A 194 -0.91 -13.04 -19.90
C ARG A 194 -1.76 -13.37 -18.68
N LEU A 195 -1.77 -12.49 -17.66
CA LEU A 195 -2.61 -12.68 -16.47
C LEU A 195 -4.10 -12.72 -16.83
N GLN A 196 -4.53 -11.81 -17.72
CA GLN A 196 -5.92 -11.71 -18.17
C GLN A 196 -6.34 -12.89 -19.06
N GLU A 197 -5.49 -13.31 -20.00
CA GLU A 197 -5.71 -14.49 -20.85
C GLU A 197 -5.91 -15.76 -20.01
N MET A 198 -5.02 -15.98 -19.04
CA MET A 198 -5.12 -17.15 -18.15
C MET A 198 -6.38 -17.10 -17.30
N ALA A 199 -6.74 -15.91 -16.80
CA ALA A 199 -7.93 -15.78 -15.99
C ALA A 199 -9.23 -15.96 -16.81
N LYS A 200 -9.26 -15.49 -18.07
CA LYS A 200 -10.34 -15.75 -19.04
C LYS A 200 -10.48 -17.24 -19.36
N ALA A 201 -9.36 -17.96 -19.47
CA ALA A 201 -9.33 -19.41 -19.62
C ALA A 201 -9.68 -20.18 -18.34
N GLY A 202 -10.07 -19.49 -17.26
CA GLY A 202 -10.47 -20.10 -16.00
C GLY A 202 -9.30 -20.53 -15.10
N TYR A 203 -8.06 -20.25 -15.47
CA TYR A 203 -6.91 -20.58 -14.64
C TYR A 203 -6.73 -19.57 -13.51
N ARG A 204 -6.37 -20.06 -12.33
CA ARG A 204 -6.16 -19.26 -11.11
C ARG A 204 -4.77 -19.46 -10.52
N TYR A 205 -4.19 -20.63 -10.79
CA TYR A 205 -2.89 -21.02 -10.28
C TYR A 205 -2.00 -21.55 -11.39
N GLN A 206 -0.71 -21.57 -11.12
CA GLN A 206 0.27 -22.27 -11.92
C GLN A 206 0.98 -23.31 -11.05
N GLY A 207 1.12 -24.52 -11.55
CA GLY A 207 1.93 -25.60 -11.01
C GLY A 207 3.27 -25.69 -11.71
N VAL A 208 4.34 -25.97 -10.97
CA VAL A 208 5.67 -26.25 -11.53
C VAL A 208 5.92 -27.76 -11.50
N ARG A 209 6.03 -28.40 -12.66
CA ARG A 209 6.11 -29.88 -12.82
C ARG A 209 7.24 -30.50 -12.00
N THR A 210 8.40 -29.86 -11.98
CA THR A 210 9.62 -30.36 -11.33
C THR A 210 9.56 -30.30 -9.81
N THR A 211 8.98 -29.25 -9.24
CA THR A 211 8.90 -29.08 -7.78
C THR A 211 7.60 -29.58 -7.17
N LYS A 212 6.58 -29.84 -8.00
CA LYS A 212 5.22 -30.15 -7.59
C LYS A 212 4.63 -29.10 -6.65
N ILE A 213 4.95 -27.83 -6.88
CA ILE A 213 4.41 -26.68 -6.15
C ILE A 213 3.45 -25.91 -7.03
N PHE A 214 2.26 -25.57 -6.53
CA PHE A 214 1.38 -24.59 -7.19
C PHE A 214 1.39 -23.23 -6.49
N CYS A 215 1.29 -22.17 -7.29
CA CYS A 215 1.43 -20.76 -6.90
C CYS A 215 0.37 -19.88 -7.57
N TYR A 216 0.21 -18.64 -7.12
CA TYR A 216 -0.40 -17.60 -7.96
C TYR A 216 0.48 -17.28 -9.18
N PRO A 217 -0.10 -16.82 -10.31
CA PRO A 217 0.63 -16.65 -11.58
C PRO A 217 1.83 -15.69 -11.53
N THR A 218 1.82 -14.72 -10.60
CA THR A 218 2.89 -13.73 -10.47
C THR A 218 3.85 -14.02 -9.32
N CYS A 219 3.66 -15.12 -8.59
CA CYS A 219 4.52 -15.48 -7.45
C CYS A 219 5.98 -15.61 -7.87
N TYR A 220 6.90 -14.98 -7.14
CA TYR A 220 8.34 -15.07 -7.37
C TYR A 220 8.85 -16.51 -7.53
N THR A 221 8.42 -17.42 -6.66
CA THR A 221 8.84 -18.84 -6.70
C THR A 221 8.43 -19.55 -7.99
N GLY A 222 7.28 -19.19 -8.57
CA GLY A 222 6.74 -19.84 -9.77
C GLY A 222 7.08 -19.14 -11.07
N ARG A 223 7.14 -17.80 -11.08
CA ARG A 223 7.20 -16.97 -12.30
C ARG A 223 8.48 -17.16 -13.14
N HIS A 224 9.52 -17.75 -12.54
CA HIS A 224 10.79 -18.04 -13.20
C HIS A 224 10.90 -19.49 -13.71
N ALA A 225 9.85 -20.31 -13.52
CA ALA A 225 9.81 -21.64 -14.10
C ALA A 225 9.82 -21.57 -15.64
N LEU A 226 10.57 -22.48 -16.28
CA LEU A 226 10.55 -22.63 -17.74
C LEU A 226 9.12 -22.98 -18.19
N GLU A 227 8.70 -22.41 -19.32
CA GLU A 227 7.35 -22.57 -19.85
C GLU A 227 6.92 -24.05 -19.97
N LYS A 228 7.82 -24.92 -20.46
CA LYS A 228 7.60 -26.37 -20.57
C LYS A 228 7.29 -27.07 -19.24
N ASN A 229 7.69 -26.46 -18.12
CA ASN A 229 7.49 -26.98 -16.77
C ASN A 229 6.26 -26.37 -16.08
N ILE A 230 5.52 -25.47 -16.73
CA ILE A 230 4.32 -24.86 -16.17
C ILE A 230 3.09 -25.72 -16.49
N VAL A 231 2.21 -25.88 -15.51
CA VAL A 231 0.88 -26.47 -15.63
C VAL A 231 -0.11 -25.44 -15.12
N TRP A 232 -1.12 -25.08 -15.92
CA TRP A 232 -2.15 -24.15 -15.48
C TRP A 232 -3.26 -24.89 -14.73
N LEU A 233 -3.72 -24.32 -13.63
CA LEU A 233 -4.61 -24.98 -12.67
C LEU A 233 -5.79 -24.05 -12.34
N HIS A 234 -7.00 -24.62 -12.33
CA HIS A 234 -8.24 -23.88 -12.12
C HIS A 234 -8.51 -23.60 -10.64
N ASP A 235 -8.32 -24.59 -9.79
CA ASP A 235 -8.64 -24.51 -8.37
C ASP A 235 -7.66 -25.32 -7.51
N GLU A 236 -7.82 -25.22 -6.19
CA GLU A 236 -6.96 -25.90 -5.22
C GLU A 236 -7.19 -27.42 -5.21
N ALA A 237 -8.42 -27.89 -5.39
CA ALA A 237 -8.75 -29.31 -5.32
C ALA A 237 -8.13 -30.07 -6.50
N THR A 238 -8.28 -29.55 -7.72
CA THR A 238 -7.62 -30.12 -8.91
C THR A 238 -6.09 -30.07 -8.79
N ALA A 239 -5.52 -28.99 -8.25
CA ALA A 239 -4.09 -28.90 -8.00
C ALA A 239 -3.58 -30.02 -7.07
N ARG A 240 -4.30 -30.26 -5.95
CA ARG A 240 -3.94 -31.30 -4.98
C ARG A 240 -4.12 -32.70 -5.55
N ALA A 241 -5.21 -32.96 -6.25
CA ALA A 241 -5.45 -34.24 -6.92
C ALA A 241 -4.36 -34.57 -7.96
N ALA A 242 -3.82 -33.55 -8.63
CA ALA A 242 -2.68 -33.68 -9.55
C ALA A 242 -1.31 -33.78 -8.84
N GLY A 243 -1.28 -33.91 -7.51
CA GLY A 243 -0.08 -34.10 -6.71
C GLY A 243 0.72 -32.82 -6.43
N PHE A 244 0.13 -31.63 -6.61
CA PHE A 244 0.80 -30.37 -6.26
C PHE A 244 0.50 -29.98 -4.82
N ARG A 245 1.52 -29.53 -4.09
CA ARG A 245 1.37 -28.87 -2.79
C ARG A 245 1.34 -27.34 -2.92
N PRO A 246 0.67 -26.61 -2.02
CA PRO A 246 0.65 -25.17 -2.10
C PRO A 246 2.00 -24.54 -1.79
N CYS A 247 2.29 -23.42 -2.46
CA CYS A 247 3.47 -22.62 -2.20
C CYS A 247 3.42 -21.96 -0.81
N LYS A 248 4.48 -22.13 -0.02
CA LYS A 248 4.62 -21.51 1.31
C LYS A 248 4.89 -19.99 1.25
N VAL A 249 5.35 -19.49 0.10
CA VAL A 249 5.63 -18.05 -0.11
C VAL A 249 4.35 -17.30 -0.46
N CYS A 250 3.70 -17.64 -1.58
CA CYS A 250 2.49 -16.92 -2.00
C CYS A 250 1.21 -17.39 -1.31
N ARG A 251 1.24 -18.55 -0.64
CA ARG A 251 0.11 -19.13 0.11
C ARG A 251 -1.18 -19.11 -0.72
N PRO A 252 -1.26 -19.86 -1.84
CA PRO A 252 -2.42 -19.84 -2.71
C PRO A 252 -3.63 -20.54 -2.07
N ALA A 253 -3.36 -21.62 -1.34
CA ALA A 253 -4.33 -22.44 -0.63
C ALA A 253 -4.60 -21.95 0.80
N VAL A 254 -5.71 -22.44 1.36
CA VAL A 254 -5.93 -22.43 2.82
C VAL A 254 -4.88 -23.36 3.46
N VAL A 255 -4.27 -22.91 4.55
CA VAL A 255 -3.56 -23.83 5.44
C VAL A 255 -4.68 -24.55 6.18
N ALA A 256 -4.92 -25.82 5.82
CA ALA A 256 -5.76 -26.71 6.62
C ALA A 256 -5.14 -26.87 8.02
#